data_AF-L2FSU4-F1
#
_entry.id   AF-L2FSU4-F1
#
_cell.length_a   1.000
_cell.length_b   1.000
_cell.length_c   1.000
_cell.angle_alpha   90.00
_cell.angle_beta   90.00
_cell.angle_gamma   90.00
#
_symmetry.space_group_name_H-M   'P 1'
#
loop_
_entity.id
_entity.type
_entity.pdbx_description
1 polymer ?
#
loop_
_entity_poly.entity_id
_entity_poly.type
_entity_poly.pdbx_seq_one_letter_code
_entity_poly.pdbx_strand_id
1 'polypeptide(L)'
;MGAGKPPGTISASIAQLAARLAFRINAASEYQTAEESPNWPDNKTLCEYAAIVFNAGKLSLPSSSSVVPEPDASEVAGIQSRLTHRLTAVNIKKYTRINIKETQFLPNHLKLYETYEYTTLYVFRDMRWLLDAVKMENFPVPKEVIQETIDTLNYLYPWDRATMKLLKREGVNMHDFQDPIPDRPRFRDFKYYKPRMVDVAYEFLNPPKSWTTIWKDRRNSMQFWTFWLGLLIFFFTLGFGVAATVLAVLQLDVARHPPETE
;
A
#
# COMPACT_ATOMS: atom_id res chain seq x y z
N MET A 1 18.09 40.65 38.45
CA MET A 1 17.50 39.52 39.20
C MET A 1 16.98 38.51 38.19
N GLY A 2 17.73 37.43 37.97
CA GLY A 2 17.41 36.38 37.00
C GLY A 2 16.57 35.27 37.65
N ALA A 3 15.49 34.87 37.00
CA ALA A 3 14.69 33.73 37.39
C ALA A 3 15.08 32.51 36.55
N GLY A 4 15.65 31.49 37.21
CA GLY A 4 16.01 30.20 36.62
C GLY A 4 14.77 29.36 36.30
N LYS A 5 14.77 28.78 35.10
CA LYS A 5 13.73 27.87 34.61
C LYS A 5 14.02 26.44 35.12
N PRO A 6 13.03 25.71 35.68
CA PRO A 6 13.29 24.39 36.27
C PRO A 6 13.49 23.28 35.21
N PRO A 7 14.36 22.29 35.47
CA PRO A 7 14.62 21.17 34.57
C PRO A 7 13.61 20.04 34.85
N GLY A 8 12.53 19.95 34.06
CA GLY A 8 11.48 18.93 34.30
C GLY A 8 10.86 18.30 33.05
N THR A 9 11.17 18.75 31.84
CA THR A 9 10.37 18.37 30.65
C THR A 9 10.94 17.19 29.86
N ILE A 10 12.17 16.77 30.13
CA ILE A 10 12.85 15.73 29.32
C ILE A 10 12.49 14.31 29.82
N SER A 11 12.30 14.10 31.12
CA SER A 11 12.04 12.74 31.66
C SER A 11 10.65 12.20 31.27
N ALA A 12 9.64 13.06 31.18
CA ALA A 12 8.29 12.67 30.78
C ALA A 12 8.22 12.20 29.32
N SER A 13 9.02 12.81 28.44
CA SER A 13 9.10 12.44 27.03
C SER A 13 9.80 11.10 26.84
N ILE A 14 10.91 10.86 27.57
CA ILE A 14 11.64 9.58 27.52
C ILE A 14 10.78 8.43 28.08
N ALA A 15 10.03 8.66 29.16
CA ALA A 15 9.12 7.67 29.72
C ALA A 15 7.97 7.32 28.75
N GLN A 16 7.38 8.30 28.05
CA GLN A 16 6.38 8.04 27.02
C GLN A 16 6.95 7.32 25.79
N LEU A 17 8.19 7.63 25.40
CA LEU A 17 8.87 6.96 24.28
C LEU A 17 9.22 5.52 24.64
N ALA A 18 9.67 5.27 25.87
CA ALA A 18 9.95 3.93 26.40
C ALA A 18 8.67 3.09 26.52
N ALA A 19 7.56 3.67 27.00
CA ALA A 19 6.27 2.98 27.05
C ALA A 19 5.72 2.64 25.66
N ARG A 20 5.92 3.53 24.67
CA ARG A 20 5.56 3.28 23.27
C ARG A 20 6.44 2.23 22.61
N LEU A 21 7.74 2.19 22.94
CA LEU A 21 8.66 1.16 22.48
C LEU A 21 8.36 -0.20 23.13
N ALA A 22 8.11 -0.24 24.43
CA ALA A 22 7.74 -1.46 25.15
C ALA A 22 6.43 -2.03 24.61
N PHE A 23 5.41 -1.19 24.37
CA PHE A 23 4.17 -1.63 23.72
C PHE A 23 4.40 -2.15 22.28
N ARG A 24 5.29 -1.50 21.51
CA ARG A 24 5.66 -1.93 20.15
C ARG A 24 6.46 -3.22 20.11
N ILE A 25 7.36 -3.45 21.07
CA ILE A 25 8.16 -4.68 21.18
C ILE A 25 7.30 -5.82 21.68
N ASN A 26 6.41 -5.59 22.65
CA ASN A 26 5.52 -6.64 23.14
C ASN A 26 4.50 -7.05 22.06
N ALA A 27 3.96 -6.08 21.31
CA ALA A 27 3.14 -6.38 20.13
C ALA A 27 3.95 -7.17 19.09
N ALA A 28 5.17 -6.74 18.74
CA ALA A 28 6.03 -7.43 17.77
C ALA A 28 6.42 -8.86 18.19
N SER A 29 6.68 -9.08 19.49
CA SER A 29 7.07 -10.37 20.06
C SER A 29 5.94 -11.40 20.06
N GLU A 30 4.68 -10.94 20.15
CA GLU A 30 3.51 -11.82 20.13
C GLU A 30 3.12 -12.25 18.71
N TYR A 31 3.67 -11.63 17.67
CA TYR A 31 3.45 -12.01 16.26
C TYR A 31 4.30 -13.19 15.78
N GLN A 32 5.36 -13.56 16.52
CA GLN A 32 6.38 -14.49 16.01
C GLN A 32 6.15 -15.96 16.42
N THR A 33 5.09 -16.26 17.16
CA THR A 33 4.81 -17.61 17.70
C THR A 33 3.70 -18.39 17.00
N ALA A 34 3.10 -17.89 15.91
CA ALA A 34 1.99 -18.54 15.22
C ALA A 34 2.32 -18.93 13.76
N GLU A 35 3.47 -19.58 13.55
CA GLU A 35 3.99 -19.99 12.22
C GLU A 35 3.45 -21.35 11.73
N GLU A 36 2.55 -22.02 12.47
CA GLU A 36 1.84 -23.19 11.97
C GLU A 36 0.44 -22.82 11.48
N SER A 37 0.16 -23.08 10.20
CA SER A 37 -1.19 -23.06 9.64
C SER A 37 -2.09 -23.96 10.50
N PRO A 38 -3.07 -23.42 11.24
CA PRO A 38 -3.85 -24.24 12.15
C PRO A 38 -4.69 -25.22 11.32
N ASN A 39 -4.50 -26.51 11.54
CA ASN A 39 -5.42 -27.53 11.06
C ASN A 39 -6.66 -27.45 11.96
N TRP A 40 -7.64 -26.62 11.59
CA TRP A 40 -8.78 -26.22 12.44
C TRP A 40 -9.67 -27.42 12.82
N PRO A 41 -9.60 -27.94 14.06
CA PRO A 41 -10.49 -28.98 14.52
C PRO A 41 -11.67 -28.32 15.24
N ASP A 42 -12.87 -28.53 14.73
CA ASP A 42 -14.17 -28.14 15.28
C ASP A 42 -14.60 -26.66 15.23
N ASN A 43 -15.91 -26.47 15.11
CA ASN A 43 -16.61 -25.16 15.05
C ASN A 43 -16.41 -24.28 16.30
N LYS A 44 -16.15 -24.88 17.46
CA LYS A 44 -15.98 -24.21 18.74
C LYS A 44 -14.66 -23.42 18.80
N THR A 45 -13.58 -23.98 18.25
CA THR A 45 -12.27 -23.31 18.19
C THR A 45 -12.32 -22.09 17.26
N LEU A 46 -13.12 -22.16 16.19
CA LEU A 46 -13.36 -21.03 15.28
C LEU A 46 -14.10 -19.87 15.96
N CYS A 47 -15.10 -20.14 16.80
CA CYS A 47 -15.82 -19.11 17.54
C CYS A 47 -14.95 -18.46 18.64
N GLU A 48 -14.16 -19.25 19.36
CA GLU A 48 -13.20 -18.75 20.36
C GLU A 48 -12.11 -17.89 19.71
N TYR A 49 -11.58 -18.33 18.57
CA TYR A 49 -10.63 -17.56 17.78
C TYR A 49 -11.27 -16.26 17.25
N ALA A 50 -12.49 -16.32 16.72
CA ALA A 50 -13.21 -15.13 16.28
C ALA A 50 -13.43 -14.13 17.44
N ALA A 51 -13.74 -14.61 18.63
CA ALA A 51 -13.88 -13.78 19.82
C ALA A 51 -12.55 -13.11 20.20
N ILE A 52 -11.41 -13.81 20.10
CA ILE A 52 -10.08 -13.22 20.34
C ILE A 52 -9.75 -12.18 19.27
N VAL A 53 -9.89 -12.54 17.98
CA VAL A 53 -9.59 -11.67 16.84
C VAL A 53 -10.45 -10.41 16.82
N PHE A 54 -11.73 -10.54 17.17
CA PHE A 54 -12.68 -9.44 17.15
C PHE A 54 -12.64 -8.60 18.44
N ASN A 55 -12.40 -9.20 19.61
CA ASN A 55 -12.24 -8.42 20.86
C ASN A 55 -10.88 -7.72 20.94
N ALA A 56 -9.81 -8.30 20.39
CA ALA A 56 -8.48 -7.67 20.37
C ALA A 56 -8.44 -6.41 19.50
N GLY A 57 -9.31 -6.32 18.49
CA GLY A 57 -9.50 -5.10 17.72
C GLY A 57 -10.97 -4.71 17.71
N LYS A 58 -11.42 -3.91 18.69
CA LYS A 58 -12.74 -3.26 18.68
C LYS A 58 -13.03 -2.70 17.28
N LEU A 59 -13.76 -3.46 16.48
CA LEU A 59 -14.55 -2.94 15.38
C LEU A 59 -15.65 -2.15 16.08
N SER A 60 -15.37 -0.88 16.36
CA SER A 60 -16.44 0.07 16.56
C SER A 60 -17.24 0.03 15.26
N LEU A 61 -18.38 -0.65 15.30
CA LEU A 61 -19.49 -0.29 14.43
C LEU A 61 -19.59 1.23 14.55
N PRO A 62 -19.65 1.98 13.44
CA PRO A 62 -19.83 3.41 13.53
C PRO A 62 -21.17 3.64 14.25
N SER A 63 -21.10 3.92 15.56
CA SER A 63 -22.12 4.70 16.23
C SER A 63 -22.25 5.95 15.39
N SER A 64 -23.47 6.26 14.97
CA SER A 64 -23.87 7.28 13.98
C SER A 64 -23.46 8.73 14.31
N SER A 65 -22.42 8.97 15.12
CA SER A 65 -22.02 10.30 15.59
C SER A 65 -20.56 10.69 15.31
N SER A 66 -19.71 9.84 14.72
CA SER A 66 -18.38 10.31 14.27
C SER A 66 -18.46 10.81 12.82
N VAL A 67 -18.45 12.13 12.66
CA VAL A 67 -18.40 12.86 11.40
C VAL A 67 -17.05 12.60 10.71
N VAL A 68 -16.89 11.46 10.06
CA VAL A 68 -16.00 11.32 8.91
C VAL A 68 -16.92 11.41 7.71
N PRO A 69 -16.75 12.38 6.79
CA PRO A 69 -17.60 12.46 5.61
C PRO A 69 -17.47 11.15 4.85
N GLU A 70 -18.56 10.38 4.80
CA GLU A 70 -18.59 9.17 4.01
C GLU A 70 -18.31 9.57 2.56
N PRO A 71 -17.31 8.95 1.89
CA PRO A 71 -16.95 9.35 0.55
C PRO A 71 -18.17 9.20 -0.35
N ASP A 72 -18.49 10.28 -1.05
CA ASP A 72 -19.72 10.37 -1.81
C ASP A 72 -19.68 9.33 -2.96
N ALA A 73 -20.83 8.81 -3.36
CA ALA A 73 -20.87 7.74 -4.35
C ALA A 73 -20.30 8.14 -5.73
N SER A 74 -20.27 9.45 -6.03
CA SER A 74 -19.74 10.01 -7.27
C SER A 74 -18.21 10.11 -7.24
N GLU A 75 -17.63 10.50 -6.11
CA GLU A 75 -16.21 10.56 -5.81
C GLU A 75 -15.60 9.16 -5.88
N VAL A 76 -16.26 8.17 -5.27
CA VAL A 76 -15.80 6.77 -5.32
C VAL A 76 -15.77 6.24 -6.76
N ALA A 77 -16.80 6.53 -7.55
CA ALA A 77 -16.83 6.18 -8.97
C ALA A 77 -15.76 6.95 -9.77
N GLY A 78 -15.55 8.21 -9.46
CA GLY A 78 -14.50 9.05 -10.04
C GLY A 78 -13.10 8.50 -9.77
N ILE A 79 -12.78 8.15 -8.52
CA ILE A 79 -11.51 7.53 -8.14
C ILE A 79 -11.34 6.18 -8.85
N GLN A 80 -12.38 5.34 -8.86
CA GLN A 80 -12.32 4.05 -9.54
C GLN A 80 -12.08 4.21 -11.05
N SER A 81 -12.68 5.22 -11.70
CA SER A 81 -12.50 5.50 -13.13
C SER A 81 -11.09 6.01 -13.46
N ARG A 82 -10.41 6.66 -12.51
CA ARG A 82 -9.04 7.17 -12.66
C ARG A 82 -7.98 6.08 -12.54
N LEU A 83 -8.33 4.88 -12.06
CA LEU A 83 -7.43 3.75 -11.98
C LEU A 83 -7.05 3.29 -13.39
N THR A 84 -5.86 3.68 -13.86
CA THR A 84 -5.31 3.27 -15.16
C THR A 84 -5.05 1.76 -15.24
N HIS A 85 -4.81 1.14 -14.09
CA HIS A 85 -4.57 -0.29 -13.95
C HIS A 85 -5.51 -0.87 -12.89
N ARG A 86 -5.87 -2.14 -13.05
CA ARG A 86 -6.70 -2.86 -12.07
C ARG A 86 -6.03 -2.82 -10.70
N LEU A 87 -6.78 -2.44 -9.65
CA LEU A 87 -6.28 -2.45 -8.29
C LEU A 87 -6.22 -3.90 -7.76
N THR A 88 -5.14 -4.58 -8.09
CA THR A 88 -4.84 -5.97 -7.69
C THR A 88 -3.55 -5.99 -6.88
N ALA A 89 -3.38 -6.98 -6.01
CA ALA A 89 -2.16 -7.17 -5.21
C ALA A 89 -0.89 -7.19 -6.08
N VAL A 90 -0.98 -7.81 -7.27
CA VAL A 90 0.09 -7.84 -8.27
C VAL A 90 0.44 -6.44 -8.75
N ASN A 91 -0.56 -5.66 -9.16
CA ASN A 91 -0.33 -4.31 -9.70
C ASN A 91 0.12 -3.35 -8.60
N ILE A 92 -0.41 -3.49 -7.38
CA ILE A 92 0.05 -2.76 -6.20
C ILE A 92 1.55 -3.02 -6.00
N LYS A 93 1.98 -4.28 -5.91
CA LYS A 93 3.40 -4.64 -5.72
C LYS A 93 4.30 -4.24 -6.90
N LYS A 94 3.76 -4.23 -8.12
CA LYS A 94 4.51 -3.92 -9.35
C LYS A 94 4.74 -2.42 -9.54
N TYR A 95 3.71 -1.62 -9.30
CA TYR A 95 3.68 -0.21 -9.65
C TYR A 95 3.90 0.71 -8.45
N THR A 96 3.60 0.26 -7.23
CA THR A 96 3.75 1.07 -6.02
C THR A 96 4.83 0.49 -5.10
N ARG A 97 5.24 1.28 -4.09
CA ARG A 97 6.06 0.82 -2.97
C ARG A 97 5.22 0.30 -1.79
N ILE A 98 3.96 -0.05 -2.04
CA ILE A 98 3.10 -0.59 -1.01
C ILE A 98 3.55 -2.03 -0.72
N ASN A 99 4.00 -2.28 0.50
CA ASN A 99 4.30 -3.63 0.98
C ASN A 99 3.02 -4.27 1.47
N ILE A 100 2.66 -5.41 0.89
CA ILE A 100 1.52 -6.20 1.35
C ILE A 100 2.02 -7.08 2.49
N LYS A 101 1.41 -6.93 3.67
CA LYS A 101 1.62 -7.80 4.82
C LYS A 101 0.34 -8.53 5.14
N GLU A 102 0.48 -9.78 5.53
CA GLU A 102 -0.65 -10.59 5.95
C GLU A 102 -1.09 -10.20 7.37
N THR A 103 -2.38 -10.33 7.64
CA THR A 103 -2.95 -10.15 8.96
C THR A 103 -3.97 -11.23 9.25
N GLN A 104 -4.01 -11.65 10.50
CA GLN A 104 -5.03 -12.53 11.05
C GLN A 104 -6.22 -11.74 11.63
N PHE A 105 -6.15 -10.40 11.59
CA PHE A 105 -7.16 -9.53 12.19
C PHE A 105 -8.02 -8.85 11.13
N LEU A 106 -9.32 -9.17 11.09
CA LEU A 106 -10.30 -8.49 10.24
C LEU A 106 -10.30 -6.97 10.42
N PRO A 107 -10.22 -6.41 11.65
CA PRO A 107 -10.14 -4.97 11.84
C PRO A 107 -8.97 -4.31 11.13
N ASN A 108 -7.90 -5.05 10.82
CA ASN A 108 -6.72 -4.54 10.13
C ASN A 108 -6.72 -4.83 8.64
N HIS A 109 -7.70 -5.59 8.14
CA HIS A 109 -7.87 -5.81 6.72
C HIS A 109 -8.03 -4.48 5.97
N LEU A 110 -7.24 -4.31 4.91
CA LEU A 110 -7.12 -3.10 4.08
C LEU A 110 -6.64 -1.84 4.81
N LYS A 111 -6.09 -1.95 6.03
CA LYS A 111 -5.47 -0.78 6.65
C LYS A 111 -4.13 -0.47 5.99
N LEU A 112 -3.97 0.80 5.65
CA LEU A 112 -2.69 1.37 5.25
C LEU A 112 -1.99 1.94 6.49
N TYR A 113 -0.72 1.57 6.64
CA TYR A 113 0.19 2.21 7.59
C TYR A 113 1.33 2.84 6.81
N GLU A 114 1.33 4.17 6.78
CA GLU A 114 2.42 4.92 6.18
C GLU A 114 3.60 5.00 7.15
N THR A 115 4.77 4.55 6.71
CA THR A 115 6.05 4.77 7.36
C THR A 115 6.85 5.78 6.53
N TYR A 116 7.89 6.39 7.11
CA TYR A 116 8.75 7.37 6.41
C TYR A 116 9.30 6.89 5.06
N GLU A 117 9.42 5.57 4.83
CA GLU A 117 10.04 5.01 3.63
C GLU A 117 9.09 4.20 2.73
N TYR A 118 8.01 3.64 3.30
CA TYR A 118 7.09 2.76 2.59
C TYR A 118 5.70 2.76 3.23
N THR A 119 4.69 2.48 2.42
CA THR A 119 3.33 2.25 2.88
C THR A 119 3.11 0.75 3.03
N THR A 120 2.53 0.31 4.14
CA THR A 120 2.21 -1.10 4.38
C THR A 120 0.71 -1.32 4.29
N LEU A 121 0.26 -2.20 3.41
CA LEU A 121 -1.12 -2.64 3.31
C LEU A 121 -1.28 -3.98 4.02
N TYR A 122 -2.17 -4.04 5.02
CA TYR A 122 -2.49 -5.29 5.69
C TYR A 122 -3.65 -6.00 4.99
N VAL A 123 -3.46 -7.27 4.64
CA VAL A 123 -4.45 -8.09 3.93
C VAL A 123 -4.71 -9.36 4.71
N PHE A 124 -5.98 -9.79 4.75
CA PHE A 124 -6.36 -10.92 5.59
C PHE A 124 -5.86 -12.21 4.95
N ARG A 125 -5.25 -13.10 5.75
CA ARG A 125 -4.55 -14.28 5.24
C ARG A 125 -5.48 -15.47 4.95
N ASP A 126 -6.35 -15.79 5.89
CA ASP A 126 -6.91 -17.13 6.01
C ASP A 126 -8.30 -17.26 5.35
N MET A 127 -8.34 -17.45 4.03
CA MET A 127 -9.62 -17.46 3.30
C MET A 127 -10.55 -18.64 3.66
N ARG A 128 -10.01 -19.83 3.95
CA ARG A 128 -10.80 -20.97 4.46
C ARG A 128 -11.61 -20.62 5.71
N TRP A 129 -10.97 -19.90 6.64
CA TRP A 129 -11.61 -19.47 7.87
C TRP A 129 -12.84 -18.61 7.59
N LEU A 130 -12.76 -17.70 6.60
CA LEU A 130 -13.90 -16.88 6.19
C LEU A 130 -15.03 -17.74 5.60
N LEU A 131 -14.68 -18.71 4.74
CA LEU A 131 -15.65 -19.60 4.09
C LEU A 131 -16.42 -20.47 5.09
N ASP A 132 -15.74 -20.98 6.11
CA ASP A 132 -16.37 -21.78 7.15
C ASP A 132 -17.20 -20.91 8.09
N ALA A 133 -16.76 -19.70 8.40
CA ALA A 133 -17.51 -18.76 9.22
C ALA A 133 -18.83 -18.33 8.59
N VAL A 134 -18.91 -18.19 7.25
CA VAL A 134 -20.18 -17.89 6.54
C VAL A 134 -21.22 -19.01 6.70
N LYS A 135 -20.78 -20.27 6.73
CA LYS A 135 -21.66 -21.44 6.85
C LYS A 135 -22.25 -21.62 8.26
N MET A 136 -21.62 -21.03 9.29
CA MET A 136 -22.11 -21.14 10.65
C MET A 136 -23.34 -20.23 10.89
N GLU A 137 -24.34 -20.73 11.60
CA GLU A 137 -25.56 -19.95 11.91
C GLU A 137 -25.31 -18.89 13.01
N ASN A 138 -24.61 -19.26 14.08
CA ASN A 138 -24.41 -18.42 15.28
C ASN A 138 -22.95 -17.93 15.43
N PHE A 139 -22.44 -17.23 14.43
CA PHE A 139 -21.08 -16.67 14.48
C PHE A 139 -21.06 -15.29 15.13
N PRO A 140 -20.08 -14.97 16.01
CA PRO A 140 -20.04 -13.71 16.75
C PRO A 140 -19.77 -12.46 15.88
N VAL A 141 -19.31 -12.64 14.63
CA VAL A 141 -19.08 -11.55 13.68
C VAL A 141 -20.23 -11.48 12.67
N PRO A 142 -20.72 -10.28 12.32
CA PRO A 142 -21.76 -10.13 11.30
C PRO A 142 -21.33 -10.77 9.97
N LYS A 143 -22.20 -11.60 9.39
CA LYS A 143 -21.91 -12.34 8.16
C LYS A 143 -21.60 -11.40 7.00
N GLU A 144 -22.17 -10.21 7.01
CA GLU A 144 -21.94 -9.16 6.02
C GLU A 144 -20.47 -8.71 5.99
N VAL A 145 -19.82 -8.59 7.17
CA VAL A 145 -18.40 -8.20 7.26
C VAL A 145 -17.51 -9.31 6.69
N ILE A 146 -17.87 -10.56 6.95
CA ILE A 146 -17.13 -11.74 6.46
C ILE A 146 -17.24 -11.83 4.95
N GLN A 147 -18.47 -11.72 4.42
CA GLN A 147 -18.71 -11.73 2.98
C GLN A 147 -17.98 -10.58 2.29
N GLU A 148 -18.03 -9.37 2.87
CA GLU A 148 -17.31 -8.23 2.32
C GLU A 148 -15.79 -8.44 2.32
N THR A 149 -15.25 -9.12 3.35
CA THR A 149 -13.83 -9.49 3.42
C THR A 149 -13.45 -10.51 2.33
N ILE A 150 -14.34 -11.46 2.03
CA ILE A 150 -14.16 -12.40 0.92
C ILE A 150 -14.15 -11.64 -0.42
N ASP A 151 -15.10 -10.72 -0.60
CA ASP A 151 -15.25 -9.96 -1.82
C ASP A 151 -14.05 -9.03 -2.07
N THR A 152 -13.50 -8.39 -1.03
CA THR A 152 -12.28 -7.58 -1.13
C THR A 152 -11.04 -8.42 -1.43
N LEU A 153 -10.92 -9.62 -0.85
CA LEU A 153 -9.83 -10.55 -1.17
C LEU A 153 -9.90 -11.00 -2.63
N ASN A 154 -11.08 -11.38 -3.13
CA ASN A 154 -11.28 -11.74 -4.52
C ASN A 154 -11.02 -10.55 -5.48
N TYR A 155 -11.31 -9.33 -5.02
CA TYR A 155 -11.00 -8.12 -5.77
C TYR A 155 -9.47 -7.92 -5.92
N LEU A 156 -8.72 -8.07 -4.82
CA LEU A 156 -7.26 -7.93 -4.79
C LEU A 156 -6.52 -9.08 -5.47
N TYR A 157 -6.99 -10.30 -5.32
CA TYR A 157 -6.38 -11.52 -5.85
C TYR A 157 -7.31 -12.17 -6.90
N PRO A 158 -7.46 -11.58 -8.09
CA PRO A 158 -8.24 -12.22 -9.14
C PRO A 158 -7.57 -13.51 -9.62
N TRP A 159 -8.37 -14.42 -10.17
CA TRP A 159 -7.93 -15.64 -10.82
C TRP A 159 -7.19 -15.37 -12.16
N ASP A 160 -5.97 -14.83 -12.07
CA ASP A 160 -5.08 -14.54 -13.20
C ASP A 160 -3.71 -15.21 -12.99
N ARG A 161 -3.01 -15.54 -14.08
CA ARG A 161 -1.67 -16.13 -14.08
C ARG A 161 -0.69 -15.30 -13.26
N ALA A 162 -0.81 -13.97 -13.32
CA ALA A 162 0.05 -13.08 -12.56
C ALA A 162 -0.19 -13.19 -11.05
N THR A 163 -1.46 -13.27 -10.62
CA THR A 163 -1.84 -13.49 -9.22
C THR A 163 -1.40 -14.86 -8.74
N MET A 164 -1.65 -15.91 -9.54
CA MET A 164 -1.20 -17.28 -9.22
C MET A 164 0.32 -17.34 -9.05
N LYS A 165 1.09 -16.67 -9.92
CA LYS A 165 2.54 -16.60 -9.77
C LYS A 165 2.98 -15.87 -8.50
N LEU A 166 2.25 -14.82 -8.09
CA LEU A 166 2.52 -14.08 -6.86
C LEU A 166 2.20 -14.93 -5.63
N LEU A 167 1.02 -15.54 -5.57
CA LEU A 167 0.60 -16.43 -4.46
C LEU A 167 1.56 -17.61 -4.30
N LYS A 168 1.98 -18.23 -5.42
CA LYS A 168 2.99 -19.32 -5.41
C LYS A 168 4.31 -18.87 -4.80
N ARG A 169 4.73 -17.63 -5.06
CA ARG A 169 5.97 -17.06 -4.53
C ARG A 169 5.85 -16.74 -3.04
N GLU A 170 4.67 -16.37 -2.59
CA GLU A 170 4.39 -16.05 -1.18
C GLU A 170 4.03 -17.29 -0.35
N GLY A 171 3.92 -18.47 -0.97
CA GLY A 171 3.63 -19.72 -0.25
C GLY A 171 2.15 -19.87 0.15
N VAL A 172 1.27 -19.03 -0.38
CA VAL A 172 -0.17 -19.05 -0.06
C VAL A 172 -0.85 -20.17 -0.86
N ASN A 173 -1.61 -21.02 -0.19
CA ASN A 173 -2.33 -22.13 -0.79
C ASN A 173 -3.50 -21.62 -1.66
N MET A 174 -3.40 -21.88 -2.97
CA MET A 174 -4.35 -21.37 -3.99
C MET A 174 -5.76 -21.97 -3.90
N HIS A 175 -5.92 -23.13 -3.27
CA HIS A 175 -7.18 -23.87 -3.19
C HIS A 175 -8.22 -23.20 -2.27
N ASP A 176 -7.84 -22.10 -1.62
CA ASP A 176 -8.65 -21.41 -0.62
C ASP A 176 -9.46 -20.27 -1.23
N PHE A 177 -9.07 -19.83 -2.43
CA PHE A 177 -9.74 -18.78 -3.18
C PHE A 177 -10.89 -19.39 -3.99
N GLN A 178 -12.09 -18.83 -3.84
CA GLN A 178 -13.29 -19.25 -4.56
C GLN A 178 -13.15 -19.07 -6.07
N ASP A 179 -14.04 -19.75 -6.80
CA ASP A 179 -14.26 -19.59 -8.23
C ASP A 179 -14.34 -18.12 -8.66
N PRO A 180 -14.02 -17.80 -9.92
CA PRO A 180 -14.08 -16.43 -10.42
C PRO A 180 -15.46 -15.82 -10.20
N ILE A 181 -15.55 -14.78 -9.35
CA ILE A 181 -16.79 -14.01 -9.23
C ILE A 181 -17.06 -13.36 -10.61
N PRO A 182 -18.19 -13.65 -11.27
CA PRO A 182 -18.45 -13.22 -12.64
C PRO A 182 -18.56 -11.69 -12.75
N ASP A 183 -19.10 -11.03 -11.73
CA ASP A 183 -19.19 -9.57 -11.62
C ASP A 183 -18.29 -9.05 -10.52
N ARG A 184 -17.27 -8.27 -10.89
CA ARG A 184 -16.41 -7.60 -9.91
C ARG A 184 -17.21 -6.55 -9.13
N PRO A 185 -17.27 -6.63 -7.80
CA PRO A 185 -17.94 -5.61 -7.00
C PRO A 185 -17.28 -4.24 -7.22
N ARG A 186 -18.12 -3.20 -7.36
CA ARG A 186 -17.65 -1.82 -7.45
C ARG A 186 -17.32 -1.32 -6.05
N PHE A 187 -16.49 -0.28 -5.96
CA PHE A 187 -16.12 0.27 -4.65
C PHE A 187 -17.31 0.78 -3.83
N ARG A 188 -18.40 1.15 -4.52
CA ARG A 188 -19.67 1.59 -3.90
C ARG A 188 -20.44 0.45 -3.23
N ASP A 189 -20.21 -0.79 -3.65
CA ASP A 189 -20.99 -1.95 -3.17
C ASP A 189 -20.47 -2.44 -1.80
N PHE A 190 -19.26 -2.01 -1.41
CA PHE A 190 -18.67 -2.23 -0.09
C PHE A 190 -19.31 -1.32 0.97
N LYS A 191 -19.66 -1.85 2.14
CA LYS A 191 -20.29 -1.10 3.24
C LYS A 191 -19.31 -0.82 4.38
N TYR A 192 -18.50 -1.82 4.75
CA TYR A 192 -17.59 -1.75 5.89
C TYR A 192 -16.17 -1.31 5.49
N TYR A 193 -15.68 -1.76 4.33
CA TYR A 193 -14.34 -1.52 3.84
C TYR A 193 -14.27 -0.44 2.75
N LYS A 194 -15.40 0.15 2.34
CA LYS A 194 -15.44 1.22 1.33
C LYS A 194 -14.43 2.35 1.58
N PRO A 195 -14.35 2.98 2.77
CA PRO A 195 -13.36 4.01 3.03
C PRO A 195 -11.92 3.51 2.85
N ARG A 196 -11.62 2.29 3.32
CA ARG A 196 -10.28 1.70 3.22
C ARG A 196 -9.91 1.33 1.78
N MET A 197 -10.86 0.84 1.00
CA MET A 197 -10.68 0.57 -0.43
C MET A 197 -10.40 1.86 -1.21
N VAL A 198 -11.09 2.95 -0.85
CA VAL A 198 -10.83 4.29 -1.41
C VAL A 198 -9.44 4.77 -1.02
N ASP A 199 -9.02 4.62 0.24
CA ASP A 199 -7.67 4.98 0.69
C ASP A 199 -6.59 4.20 -0.08
N VAL A 200 -6.80 2.89 -0.27
CA VAL A 200 -5.89 2.04 -1.06
C VAL A 200 -5.86 2.46 -2.53
N ALA A 201 -7.02 2.82 -3.10
CA ALA A 201 -7.08 3.34 -4.47
C ALA A 201 -6.40 4.70 -4.59
N TYR A 202 -6.57 5.59 -3.61
CA TYR A 202 -5.93 6.89 -3.55
C TYR A 202 -4.41 6.76 -3.46
N GLU A 203 -3.92 5.91 -2.56
CA GLU A 203 -2.49 5.64 -2.43
C GLU A 203 -1.90 4.95 -3.67
N PHE A 204 -2.70 4.14 -4.37
CA PHE A 204 -2.29 3.57 -5.65
C PHE A 204 -2.18 4.63 -6.75
N LEU A 205 -3.04 5.64 -6.73
CA LEU A 205 -3.02 6.78 -7.66
C LEU A 205 -1.96 7.83 -7.29
N ASN A 206 -1.52 7.88 -6.04
CA ASN A 206 -0.52 8.84 -5.58
C ASN A 206 0.78 8.67 -6.38
N PRO A 207 1.38 9.80 -6.84
CA PRO A 207 2.60 9.76 -7.60
C PRO A 207 3.74 9.19 -6.74
N PRO A 208 4.68 8.44 -7.34
CA PRO A 208 5.75 7.80 -6.59
C PRO A 208 6.66 8.83 -5.92
N LYS A 209 6.80 8.74 -4.59
CA LYS A 209 7.59 9.67 -3.77
C LYS A 209 9.12 9.58 -3.95
N SER A 210 9.63 8.73 -4.86
CA SER A 210 11.08 8.46 -5.01
C SER A 210 11.55 8.39 -6.46
N TRP A 211 12.71 8.98 -6.73
CA TRP A 211 13.39 9.02 -8.03
C TRP A 211 13.56 7.65 -8.70
N THR A 212 13.93 6.62 -7.94
CA THR A 212 14.08 5.25 -8.48
C THR A 212 12.75 4.63 -8.93
N THR A 213 11.63 5.08 -8.34
CA THR A 213 10.29 4.64 -8.74
C THR A 213 9.80 5.43 -9.94
N ILE A 214 10.11 6.74 -10.05
CA ILE A 214 9.85 7.54 -11.27
C ILE A 214 10.49 6.89 -12.49
N TRP A 215 11.71 6.36 -12.36
CA TRP A 215 12.40 5.63 -13.43
C TRP A 215 11.69 4.35 -13.90
N LYS A 216 10.91 3.70 -13.02
CA LYS A 216 10.18 2.46 -13.33
C LYS A 216 8.68 2.68 -13.57
N ASP A 217 8.17 3.88 -13.32
CA ASP A 217 6.75 4.15 -13.40
C ASP A 217 6.30 4.32 -14.86
N ARG A 218 5.73 3.24 -15.42
CA ARG A 218 5.14 3.24 -16.76
C ARG A 218 3.63 3.56 -16.78
N ARG A 219 3.03 3.95 -15.64
CA ARG A 219 1.57 4.14 -15.53
C ARG A 219 1.04 5.29 -16.39
N ASN A 220 1.88 6.27 -16.73
CA ASN A 220 1.56 7.31 -17.71
C ASN A 220 2.66 7.34 -18.78
N SER A 221 2.42 6.65 -19.90
CA SER A 221 3.39 6.54 -20.99
C SER A 221 3.77 7.91 -21.57
N MET A 222 2.83 8.87 -21.59
CA MET A 222 3.09 10.22 -22.09
C MET A 222 4.06 10.97 -21.17
N GLN A 223 3.82 10.97 -19.86
CA GLN A 223 4.71 11.62 -18.89
C GLN A 223 6.11 10.98 -18.86
N PHE A 224 6.17 9.65 -18.98
CA PHE A 224 7.43 8.92 -19.08
C PHE A 224 8.26 9.41 -20.28
N TRP A 225 7.67 9.48 -21.48
CA TRP A 225 8.36 9.95 -22.68
C TRP A 225 8.77 11.42 -22.59
N THR A 226 7.95 12.30 -22.01
CA THR A 226 8.32 13.72 -21.84
C THR A 226 9.53 13.89 -20.93
N PHE A 227 9.64 13.08 -19.86
CA PHE A 227 10.80 13.11 -18.97
C PHE A 227 12.08 12.70 -19.72
N TRP A 228 12.04 11.57 -20.45
CA TRP A 228 13.19 11.11 -21.24
C TRP A 228 13.57 12.05 -22.37
N LEU A 229 12.59 12.62 -23.04
CA LEU A 229 12.82 13.59 -24.10
C LEU A 229 13.48 14.86 -23.55
N GLY A 230 13.00 15.37 -22.42
CA GLY A 230 13.62 16.51 -21.75
C GLY A 230 15.06 16.23 -21.33
N LEU A 231 15.32 15.04 -20.77
CA LEU A 231 16.67 14.60 -20.40
C LEU A 231 17.60 14.53 -21.63
N LEU A 232 17.11 13.97 -22.74
CA LEU A 232 17.85 13.88 -24.00
C LEU A 232 18.17 15.27 -24.57
N ILE A 233 17.19 16.18 -24.60
CA ILE A 233 17.38 17.56 -25.04
C ILE A 233 18.43 18.26 -24.17
N PHE A 234 18.39 18.04 -22.85
CA PHE A 234 19.36 18.63 -21.92
C PHE A 234 20.79 18.17 -22.23
N PHE A 235 21.01 16.86 -22.44
CA PHE A 235 22.32 16.34 -22.82
C PHE A 235 22.81 16.85 -24.17
N PHE A 236 21.92 16.93 -25.18
CA PHE A 236 22.28 17.51 -26.47
C PHE A 236 22.64 18.99 -26.35
N THR A 237 21.85 19.77 -25.61
CA THR A 237 22.11 21.20 -25.38
C THR A 237 23.46 21.40 -24.68
N LEU A 238 23.75 20.60 -23.65
CA LEU A 238 25.03 20.65 -22.95
C LEU A 238 26.20 20.28 -23.89
N GLY A 239 26.04 19.22 -24.68
CA GLY A 239 27.05 18.78 -25.66
C GLY A 239 27.33 19.83 -26.73
N PHE A 240 26.30 20.42 -27.32
CA PHE A 240 26.45 21.50 -28.30
C PHE A 240 27.07 22.76 -27.67
N GLY A 241 26.69 23.10 -26.43
CA GLY A 241 27.30 24.21 -25.70
C GLY A 241 28.82 24.01 -25.47
N VAL A 242 29.22 22.80 -25.07
CA VAL A 242 30.64 22.45 -24.90
C VAL A 242 31.37 22.49 -26.24
N ALA A 243 30.81 21.89 -27.29
CA ALA A 243 31.42 21.90 -28.62
C ALA A 243 31.60 23.32 -29.18
N ALA A 244 30.57 24.17 -29.05
CA ALA A 244 30.65 25.57 -29.45
C ALA A 244 31.73 26.33 -28.68
N THR A 245 31.86 26.07 -27.38
CA THR A 245 32.91 26.68 -26.55
C THR A 245 34.30 26.24 -26.99
N VAL A 246 34.52 24.95 -27.27
CA VAL A 246 35.80 24.42 -27.77
C VAL A 246 36.15 25.02 -29.13
N LEU A 247 35.19 25.06 -30.07
CA LEU A 247 35.40 25.66 -31.38
C LEU A 247 35.74 27.15 -31.29
N ALA A 248 35.07 27.89 -30.40
CA ALA A 248 35.37 29.30 -30.17
C ALA A 248 36.79 29.51 -29.63
N VAL A 249 37.27 28.64 -28.72
CA VAL A 249 38.64 28.70 -28.20
C VAL A 249 39.66 28.39 -29.29
N LEU A 250 39.43 27.36 -30.11
CA LEU A 250 40.32 27.01 -31.23
C LEU A 250 40.38 28.13 -32.28
N GLN A 251 39.24 28.73 -32.60
CA GLN A 251 39.18 29.88 -33.51
C GLN A 251 39.95 31.09 -32.96
N LEU A 252 39.86 31.34 -31.66
CA LEU A 252 40.59 32.41 -31.00
C LEU A 252 42.11 32.16 -31.01
N ASP A 253 42.54 30.91 -30.83
CA ASP A 253 43.95 30.53 -30.86
C ASP A 253 44.56 30.72 -32.26
N VAL A 254 43.88 30.21 -33.29
CA VAL A 254 44.27 30.40 -34.71
C VAL A 254 44.32 31.89 -35.08
N ALA A 255 43.38 32.70 -34.59
CA ALA A 255 43.37 34.13 -34.84
C ALA A 255 44.52 34.88 -34.14
N ARG A 256 45.00 34.39 -32.98
CA ARG A 256 46.13 34.97 -32.24
C ARG A 256 47.49 34.58 -32.82
N HIS A 257 47.57 33.38 -33.40
CA HIS A 257 48.77 32.86 -34.04
C HIS A 257 48.50 32.57 -35.52
N PRO A 258 48.38 33.62 -36.36
CA PRO A 258 48.18 33.41 -37.78
C PRO A 258 49.38 32.65 -38.37
N PRO A 259 49.17 31.64 -39.22
CA PRO A 259 50.26 30.94 -39.88
C PRO A 259 51.04 31.93 -40.75
N GLU A 260 52.36 31.95 -40.61
CA GLU A 260 53.24 32.75 -41.47
C GLU A 260 53.01 32.32 -42.92
N THR A 261 52.49 33.24 -43.73
CA THR A 261 52.31 33.03 -45.16
C THR A 261 53.69 33.13 -45.83
N GLU A 262 54.22 32.01 -46.30
CA GLU A 262 55.34 31.98 -47.27
C GLU A 262 54.94 32.61 -48.61
#